data_AF-A0A4Y2CSM5-F1
#
_entry.id   AF-A0A4Y2CSM5-F1
#
_cell.length_a   1.000
_cell.length_b   1.000
_cell.length_c   1.000
_cell.angle_alpha   90.00
_cell.angle_beta   90.00
_cell.angle_gamma   90.00
#
_symmetry.space_group_name_H-M   'P 1'
#
loop_
_entity.id
_entity.type
_entity.pdbx_description
1 polymer ?
#
loop_
_entity_poly.entity_id
_entity_poly.type
_entity_poly.pdbx_seq_one_letter_code
_entity_poly.pdbx_strand_id
1 'polypeptide(L)'
;MCPIVLPGHPILERLIFHTHRSLIQAGVLTTLTQLRDRFWIPKGRKVARSVLRRCVQCKKLNSENVNPDPAPLPPERLQRVAAFQIAGADLAGPLFLHEGNKAWIVLFTCAVYRAIHLELFASLSTETFMQTLRRFWARRGRGCILILVRTLQELQML
;
A
#
# COMPACT_ATOMS: atom_id res chain seq x y z
N MET A 1 20.48 26.93 39.46
CA MET A 1 21.42 25.79 39.63
C MET A 1 22.36 25.75 38.44
N CYS A 2 23.66 25.55 38.66
CA CYS A 2 24.62 25.36 37.57
C CYS A 2 24.42 23.98 36.93
N PRO A 3 24.32 23.88 35.59
CA PRO A 3 24.14 22.59 34.91
C PRO A 3 25.37 21.71 35.07
N ILE A 4 25.15 20.39 35.18
CA ILE A 4 26.23 19.41 35.35
C ILE A 4 26.97 19.27 34.00
N VAL A 5 28.28 19.51 33.99
CA VAL A 5 29.09 19.32 32.77
C VAL A 5 29.29 17.84 32.53
N LEU A 6 28.85 17.36 31.36
CA LEU A 6 28.97 15.94 30.98
C LEU A 6 29.82 15.80 29.69
N PRO A 7 31.16 15.71 29.81
CA PRO A 7 32.04 15.51 28.68
C PRO A 7 32.15 14.01 28.34
N GLY A 8 31.85 13.64 27.09
CA GLY A 8 32.34 12.39 26.48
C GLY A 8 32.04 11.07 27.23
N HIS A 9 30.90 10.97 27.93
CA HIS A 9 30.55 9.77 28.72
C HIS A 9 29.65 8.79 27.92
N PRO A 10 29.82 7.45 28.04
CA PRO A 10 28.97 6.47 27.34
C PRO A 10 27.47 6.62 27.58
N ILE A 11 27.08 7.12 28.76
CA ILE A 11 25.66 7.39 29.11
C ILE A 11 25.06 8.50 28.25
N LEU A 12 25.88 9.43 27.74
CA LEU A 12 25.39 10.59 26.99
C LEU A 12 24.58 10.19 25.75
N GLU A 13 25.03 9.17 25.00
CA GLU A 13 24.28 8.70 23.82
C GLU A 13 22.93 8.13 24.21
N ARG A 14 22.87 7.33 25.28
CA ARG A 14 21.63 6.74 25.79
C ARG A 14 20.67 7.81 26.31
N LEU A 15 21.20 8.82 27.00
CA LEU A 15 20.42 9.94 27.51
C LEU A 15 19.79 10.75 26.36
N ILE A 16 20.60 11.11 25.35
CA ILE A 16 20.10 11.80 24.15
C ILE A 16 19.05 10.96 23.43
N PHE A 17 19.29 9.67 23.26
CA PHE A 17 18.36 8.77 22.58
C PHE A 17 17.04 8.63 23.35
N HIS A 18 17.10 8.55 24.68
CA HIS A 18 15.92 8.51 25.54
C HIS A 18 15.11 9.81 25.44
N THR A 19 15.74 10.98 25.61
CA THR A 19 15.08 12.28 25.51
C THR A 19 14.48 12.52 24.12
N HIS A 20 15.17 12.09 23.06
CA HIS A 20 14.64 12.13 21.70
C HIS A 20 13.35 11.30 21.56
N ARG A 21 13.29 10.09 22.15
CA ARG A 21 12.11 9.22 22.10
C ARG A 21 10.98 9.69 23.03
N SER A 22 11.30 10.20 24.21
CA SER A 22 10.30 10.68 25.18
C SER A 22 9.56 11.93 24.68
N LEU A 23 10.20 12.71 23.81
CA LEU A 23 9.64 13.89 23.16
C LEU A 23 9.08 13.60 21.76
N ILE A 24 8.63 12.38 21.50
CA ILE A 24 8.00 11.98 20.23
C ILE A 24 8.91 12.32 19.04
N GLN A 25 10.15 11.79 19.07
CA GLN A 25 11.11 11.88 17.96
C GLN A 25 11.52 13.31 17.62
N ALA A 26 11.58 14.17 18.64
CA ALA A 26 11.98 15.56 18.51
C ALA A 26 13.35 15.73 17.82
N GLY A 27 13.49 16.82 17.05
CA GLY A 27 14.72 17.15 16.35
C GLY A 27 15.89 17.49 17.28
N VAL A 28 17.10 17.54 16.69
CA VAL A 28 18.37 17.76 17.41
C VAL A 28 18.32 18.96 18.37
N LEU A 29 17.76 20.08 17.95
CA LEU A 29 17.71 21.30 18.76
C LEU A 29 16.80 21.13 19.97
N THR A 30 15.59 20.62 19.76
CA THR A 30 14.60 20.41 20.82
C THR A 30 15.11 19.41 21.87
N THR A 31 15.73 18.31 21.44
CA THR A 31 16.35 17.34 22.35
C THR A 31 17.44 17.99 23.20
N LEU A 32 18.28 18.85 22.61
CA LEU A 32 19.35 19.53 23.34
C LEU A 32 18.85 20.64 24.26
N THR A 33 17.79 21.35 23.89
CA THR A 33 17.16 22.34 24.77
C THR A 33 16.65 21.68 26.04
N GLN A 34 15.98 20.53 25.93
CA GLN A 34 15.49 19.77 27.08
C GLN A 34 16.62 19.21 27.95
N LEU A 35 17.75 18.82 27.35
CA LEU A 35 18.92 18.38 28.13
C LEU A 35 19.64 19.52 28.86
N ARG A 36 19.56 20.76 28.35
CA ARG A 36 20.24 21.93 28.94
C ARG A 36 19.69 22.32 30.31
N ASP A 37 18.46 21.94 30.64
CA ASP A 37 17.88 22.18 31.96
C ASP A 37 18.67 21.49 33.09
N ARG A 38 19.42 20.43 32.77
CA ARG A 38 20.16 19.64 33.77
C ARG A 38 21.64 19.45 33.42
N PHE A 39 22.00 19.46 32.13
CA PHE A 39 23.33 19.08 31.66
C PHE A 39 23.92 20.10 30.68
N TRP A 40 25.19 20.44 30.89
CA TRP A 40 26.00 21.14 29.91
C TRP A 40 26.83 20.11 29.12
N ILE A 41 26.52 19.94 27.83
CA ILE A 41 27.14 18.94 26.97
C ILE A 41 28.07 19.64 25.95
N PRO A 42 29.40 19.59 26.12
CA PRO A 42 30.34 20.12 25.15
C PRO A 42 30.14 19.44 23.78
N LYS A 43 30.08 20.24 22.70
CA LYS A 43 29.84 19.74 21.33
C LYS A 43 28.55 18.90 21.18
N GLY A 44 27.55 19.10 22.04
CA GLY A 44 26.32 18.28 22.09
C GLY A 44 25.55 18.18 20.78
N ARG A 45 25.56 19.22 19.94
CA ARG A 45 24.96 19.18 18.58
C ARG A 45 25.53 18.06 17.70
N LYS A 46 26.84 17.83 17.76
CA LYS A 46 27.51 16.80 16.96
C LYS A 46 27.08 15.40 17.41
N VAL A 47 27.07 15.17 18.73
CA VAL A 47 26.68 13.89 19.33
C VAL A 47 25.21 13.61 19.08
N ALA A 48 24.33 14.58 19.33
CA ALA A 48 22.90 14.41 19.12
C ALA A 48 22.55 14.12 17.66
N ARG A 49 23.17 14.80 16.69
CA ARG A 49 22.98 14.49 15.27
C ARG A 49 23.40 13.06 14.93
N SER A 50 24.49 12.56 15.52
CA SER A 50 24.94 11.16 15.32
C SER A 50 23.96 10.14 15.90
N VAL A 51 23.43 10.41 17.11
CA VAL A 51 22.44 9.54 17.77
C VAL A 51 21.11 9.52 17.00
N LEU A 52 20.56 10.69 16.65
CA LEU A 52 19.27 10.78 15.97
C LEU A 52 19.30 10.18 14.55
N ARG A 53 20.44 10.28 13.84
CA ARG A 53 20.63 9.61 12.53
C ARG A 53 20.54 8.08 12.60
N ARG A 54 20.83 7.48 13.76
CA ARG A 54 20.71 6.03 13.99
C ARG A 54 19.29 5.61 14.41
N CYS A 55 18.38 6.57 14.67
CA CYS A 55 17.00 6.28 15.05
C CYS A 55 16.21 5.69 13.87
N VAL A 56 15.79 4.43 14.00
CA VAL A 56 15.01 3.72 12.97
C VAL A 56 13.66 4.41 12.71
N GLN A 57 13.02 4.95 13.75
CA GLN A 57 11.73 5.63 13.59
C GLN A 57 11.89 6.94 12.81
N CYS A 58 12.93 7.73 13.06
CA CYS A 58 13.23 8.90 12.23
C CYS A 58 13.57 8.53 10.80
N LYS A 59 14.29 7.42 10.56
CA LYS A 59 14.54 6.94 9.20
C LYS A 59 13.26 6.55 8.48
N LYS A 60 12.30 5.92 9.16
CA LYS A 60 10.99 5.57 8.60
C LYS A 60 10.12 6.80 8.33
N LEU A 61 10.12 7.76 9.24
CA LEU A 61 9.32 8.99 9.10
C LEU A 61 9.88 9.92 8.02
N ASN A 62 11.21 9.95 7.86
CA ASN A 62 11.90 10.82 6.91
C ASN A 62 12.37 10.07 5.65
N SER A 63 11.95 8.81 5.44
CA SER A 63 12.29 8.11 4.20
C SER A 63 11.57 8.80 3.05
N GLU A 64 12.31 9.16 2.01
CA GLU A 64 11.71 9.64 0.78
C GLU A 64 10.84 8.52 0.18
N ASN A 65 9.70 8.91 -0.37
CA ASN A 65 8.91 8.00 -1.18
C ASN A 65 9.78 7.58 -2.37
N VAL A 66 9.96 6.27 -2.54
CA VAL A 66 10.50 5.76 -3.81
C VAL A 66 9.47 6.15 -4.87
N ASN A 67 9.86 6.99 -5.82
CA ASN A 67 9.07 7.28 -7.01
C ASN A 67 9.57 6.34 -8.11
N PRO A 68 9.06 5.10 -8.20
CA PRO A 68 9.45 4.21 -9.28
C PRO A 68 9.01 4.82 -10.61
N ASP A 69 9.81 4.59 -11.66
CA ASP A 69 9.36 4.89 -13.01
C ASP A 69 8.08 4.11 -13.31
N PRO A 70 7.09 4.71 -14.00
CA PRO A 70 5.89 4.00 -14.38
C PRO A 70 6.24 2.73 -15.17
N ALA A 71 5.74 1.58 -14.72
CA ALA A 71 5.87 0.35 -15.48
C ALA A 71 5.23 0.53 -16.88
N PRO A 72 5.83 -0.05 -17.94
CA PRO A 72 5.24 0.00 -19.27
C PRO A 72 3.84 -0.62 -19.25
N LEU A 73 2.93 -0.06 -20.04
CA LEU A 73 1.58 -0.61 -20.17
C LEU A 73 1.65 -2.02 -20.78
N PRO A 74 0.84 -2.97 -20.30
CA PRO A 74 0.75 -4.29 -20.91
C PRO A 74 0.41 -4.18 -22.40
N PRO A 75 1.06 -4.97 -23.27
CA PRO A 75 0.86 -4.89 -24.73
C PRO A 75 -0.61 -5.07 -25.12
N GLU A 76 -1.38 -5.84 -24.34
CA GLU A 76 -2.81 -6.07 -24.51
C GLU A 76 -3.63 -4.78 -24.47
N ARG A 77 -3.15 -3.75 -23.75
CA ARG A 77 -3.81 -2.43 -23.67
C ARG A 77 -3.49 -1.53 -24.86
N LEU A 78 -2.49 -1.88 -25.66
CA LEU A 78 -1.97 -1.06 -26.76
C LEU A 78 -2.42 -1.56 -28.13
N GLN A 79 -3.01 -2.76 -28.20
CA GLN A 79 -3.49 -3.35 -29.45
C GLN A 79 -4.77 -2.66 -29.96
N ARG A 80 -4.86 -2.43 -31.28
CA ARG A 80 -6.11 -2.01 -31.93
C ARG A 80 -6.93 -3.26 -32.26
N VAL A 81 -7.72 -3.69 -31.29
CA VAL A 81 -8.65 -4.81 -31.41
C VAL A 81 -10.09 -4.36 -31.22
N ALA A 82 -11.06 -5.21 -31.56
CA ALA A 82 -12.47 -4.93 -31.30
C ALA A 82 -12.74 -4.85 -29.79
N ALA A 83 -13.81 -4.14 -29.40
CA ALA A 83 -14.21 -4.07 -28.00
C ALA A 83 -14.45 -5.47 -27.42
N PHE A 84 -13.97 -5.71 -26.21
CA PHE A 84 -14.01 -7.02 -25.53
C PHE A 84 -13.25 -8.16 -26.20
N GLN A 85 -12.45 -7.92 -27.25
CA GLN A 85 -11.59 -8.96 -27.83
C GLN A 85 -10.43 -9.36 -26.91
N ILE A 86 -10.00 -8.44 -26.04
CA ILE A 86 -9.16 -8.77 -24.88
C ILE A 86 -9.89 -8.27 -23.65
N ALA A 87 -10.34 -9.21 -22.83
CA ALA A 87 -11.18 -8.92 -21.68
C ALA A 87 -10.59 -9.51 -20.40
N GLY A 88 -10.53 -8.70 -19.34
CA GLY A 88 -10.32 -9.17 -17.98
C GLY A 88 -11.63 -9.67 -17.38
N ALA A 89 -11.59 -10.71 -16.57
CA ALA A 89 -12.71 -11.10 -15.72
C ALA A 89 -12.29 -11.00 -14.26
N ASP A 90 -13.13 -10.34 -13.46
CA ASP A 90 -12.95 -10.18 -12.01
C ASP A 90 -14.31 -10.37 -11.30
N LEU A 91 -14.28 -10.62 -9.99
CA LEU A 91 -15.46 -10.84 -9.17
C LEU A 91 -15.58 -9.75 -8.11
N ALA A 92 -16.72 -9.07 -8.08
CA ALA A 92 -17.10 -8.26 -6.93
C ALA A 92 -17.86 -9.11 -5.93
N GLY A 93 -17.43 -9.01 -4.66
CA GLY A 93 -17.86 -9.78 -3.50
C GLY A 93 -19.38 -9.75 -3.22
N PRO A 94 -19.81 -10.49 -2.19
CA PRO A 94 -21.21 -10.84 -2.05
C PRO A 94 -22.06 -9.61 -1.74
N LEU A 95 -22.91 -9.27 -2.69
CA LEU A 95 -24.08 -8.44 -2.51
C LEU A 95 -25.18 -9.26 -1.83
N PHE A 96 -25.85 -8.65 -0.87
CA PHE A 96 -27.04 -9.22 -0.27
C PHE A 96 -28.25 -8.73 -1.06
N LEU A 97 -28.94 -9.66 -1.71
CA LEU A 97 -30.22 -9.40 -2.34
C LEU A 97 -31.27 -9.12 -1.24
N HIS A 98 -32.37 -8.48 -1.62
CA HIS A 98 -33.47 -8.16 -0.70
C HIS A 98 -33.99 -9.39 0.07
N GLU A 99 -33.90 -10.57 -0.53
CA GLU A 99 -34.31 -11.86 0.06
C GLU A 99 -33.26 -12.47 1.01
N GLY A 100 -32.16 -11.78 1.29
CA GLY A 100 -31.06 -12.27 2.13
C GLY A 100 -30.06 -13.20 1.42
N ASN A 101 -30.33 -13.54 0.16
CA ASN A 101 -29.45 -14.36 -0.67
C ASN A 101 -28.17 -13.62 -1.06
N LYS A 102 -27.02 -14.28 -0.97
CA LYS A 102 -25.74 -13.76 -1.45
C LYS A 102 -25.66 -13.91 -2.97
N ALA A 103 -25.25 -12.84 -3.64
CA ALA A 103 -24.93 -12.84 -5.06
C ALA A 103 -23.64 -12.06 -5.29
N TRP A 104 -22.93 -12.39 -6.36
CA TRP A 104 -21.71 -11.73 -6.78
C TRP A 104 -21.97 -11.07 -8.13
N ILE A 105 -21.07 -10.18 -8.53
CA ILE A 105 -21.06 -9.62 -9.88
C ILE A 105 -19.77 -10.04 -10.57
N VAL A 106 -19.90 -10.64 -11.75
CA VAL A 106 -18.75 -10.84 -12.65
C VAL A 106 -18.56 -9.56 -13.46
N LEU A 107 -17.36 -9.00 -13.39
CA LEU A 107 -16.94 -7.84 -14.13
C LEU A 107 -16.10 -8.27 -15.32
N PHE A 108 -16.65 -8.15 -16.52
CA PHE A 108 -15.87 -8.28 -17.74
C PHE A 108 -15.38 -6.90 -18.17
N THR A 109 -14.07 -6.68 -18.14
CA THR A 109 -13.44 -5.40 -18.44
C THR A 109 -12.66 -5.48 -19.75
N CYS A 110 -12.83 -4.55 -20.67
CA CYS A 110 -12.03 -4.53 -21.89
C CYS A 110 -10.66 -3.88 -21.65
N ALA A 111 -9.57 -4.58 -21.98
CA ALA A 111 -8.20 -4.10 -21.74
C ALA A 111 -7.86 -2.80 -22.51
N VAL A 112 -8.39 -2.67 -23.74
CA VAL A 112 -8.11 -1.55 -24.65
C VAL A 112 -8.97 -0.34 -24.34
N TYR A 113 -10.30 -0.51 -24.31
CA TYR A 113 -11.24 0.61 -24.22
C TYR A 113 -11.73 0.89 -22.79
N ARG A 114 -11.35 0.08 -21.80
CA ARG A 114 -11.84 0.17 -20.41
C ARG A 114 -13.36 0.08 -20.27
N ALA A 115 -14.05 -0.49 -21.27
CA ALA A 115 -15.48 -0.77 -21.19
C ALA A 115 -15.75 -1.90 -20.19
N ILE A 116 -16.88 -1.83 -19.47
CA ILE A 116 -17.26 -2.81 -18.44
C ILE A 116 -18.59 -3.44 -18.83
N HIS A 117 -18.67 -4.76 -18.72
CA HIS A 117 -19.90 -5.54 -18.83
C HIS A 117 -20.11 -6.32 -17.53
N LEU A 118 -21.24 -6.09 -16.88
CA LEU A 118 -21.57 -6.68 -15.58
C LEU A 118 -22.60 -7.80 -15.76
N GLU A 119 -22.36 -8.93 -15.10
CA GLU A 119 -23.31 -10.05 -15.04
C GLU A 119 -23.51 -10.48 -13.59
N LEU A 120 -24.76 -10.74 -13.21
CA LEU A 120 -25.08 -11.27 -11.89
C LEU A 120 -24.69 -12.75 -11.79
N PHE A 121 -24.13 -13.13 -10.64
CA PHE A 121 -23.54 -14.42 -10.38
C PHE A 121 -24.03 -14.95 -9.03
N ALA A 122 -25.00 -15.86 -9.03
CA ALA A 122 -25.69 -16.28 -7.80
C ALA A 122 -24.85 -17.18 -6.87
N SER A 123 -23.84 -17.86 -7.40
CA SER A 123 -22.95 -18.72 -6.62
C SER A 123 -21.56 -18.75 -7.25
N LEU A 124 -20.51 -18.93 -6.44
CA LEU A 124 -19.11 -19.04 -6.87
C LEU A 124 -18.78 -20.38 -7.57
N SER A 125 -19.73 -21.02 -8.23
CA SER A 125 -19.52 -22.29 -8.92
C SER A 125 -19.03 -22.09 -10.35
N THR A 126 -18.28 -23.06 -10.87
CA THR A 126 -17.83 -23.05 -12.26
C THR A 126 -19.02 -23.10 -13.23
N GLU A 127 -20.09 -23.80 -12.87
CA GLU A 127 -21.27 -23.93 -13.74
C GLU A 127 -21.97 -22.60 -13.97
N THR A 128 -22.27 -21.87 -12.90
CA THR A 128 -22.84 -20.54 -12.99
C THR A 128 -21.91 -19.61 -13.75
N PHE A 129 -20.59 -19.81 -13.66
CA PHE A 129 -19.62 -18.93 -14.31
C PHE A 129 -19.65 -19.17 -15.81
N MET A 130 -19.66 -20.45 -16.22
CA MET A 130 -19.79 -20.82 -17.63
C MET A 130 -21.10 -20.28 -18.24
N GLN A 131 -22.20 -20.23 -17.46
CA GLN A 131 -23.43 -19.58 -17.90
C GLN A 131 -23.27 -18.06 -18.08
N THR A 132 -22.64 -17.34 -17.14
CA THR A 132 -22.35 -15.91 -17.29
C THR A 132 -21.45 -15.63 -18.50
N LEU A 133 -20.43 -16.45 -18.71
CA LEU A 133 -19.49 -16.33 -19.82
C LEU A 133 -20.18 -16.54 -21.17
N ARG A 134 -21.09 -17.53 -21.26
CA ARG A 134 -21.92 -17.72 -22.46
C ARG A 134 -22.80 -16.51 -22.76
N ARG A 135 -23.42 -15.89 -21.74
CA ARG A 135 -24.21 -14.65 -21.89
C ARG A 135 -23.36 -13.49 -22.37
N PHE A 136 -22.17 -13.34 -21.80
CA PHE A 136 -21.19 -12.35 -22.23
C PHE A 136 -20.81 -12.54 -23.70
N TRP A 137 -20.42 -13.75 -24.13
CA TRP A 137 -20.08 -14.03 -25.52
C TRP A 137 -21.25 -13.87 -26.48
N ALA A 138 -22.47 -14.21 -26.06
CA ALA A 138 -23.66 -13.99 -26.88
C ALA A 138 -23.89 -12.50 -27.18
N ARG A 139 -23.50 -11.60 -26.25
CA ARG A 139 -23.67 -10.15 -26.40
C ARG A 139 -22.46 -9.44 -27.02
N ARG A 140 -21.24 -9.92 -26.74
CA ARG A 140 -19.98 -9.24 -27.12
C ARG A 140 -19.19 -9.94 -28.22
N GLY A 141 -19.61 -11.14 -28.63
CA GLY A 141 -18.94 -11.94 -29.66
C GLY A 141 -18.05 -13.06 -29.09
N ARG A 142 -17.93 -14.15 -29.85
CA ARG A 142 -17.05 -15.29 -29.54
C ARG A 142 -15.69 -15.05 -30.20
N GLY A 143 -14.69 -14.71 -29.40
CA GLY A 143 -13.33 -14.43 -29.89
C GLY A 143 -12.47 -13.64 -28.90
N CYS A 144 -12.84 -13.62 -27.62
CA CYS A 144 -12.10 -12.85 -26.62
C CYS A 144 -10.98 -13.70 -25.99
N ILE A 145 -9.80 -13.13 -25.89
CA ILE A 145 -8.81 -13.58 -24.92
C ILE A 145 -9.31 -13.14 -23.55
N LEU A 146 -9.67 -14.11 -22.70
CA LEU A 146 -10.12 -13.85 -21.34
C LEU A 146 -8.93 -13.98 -20.39
N ILE A 147 -8.58 -12.87 -19.74
CA ILE A 147 -7.55 -12.83 -18.70
C ILE A 147 -8.27 -12.85 -17.35
N LEU A 148 -8.13 -13.96 -16.62
CA LEU A 148 -8.60 -14.00 -15.24
C LEU A 148 -7.63 -13.16 -14.40
N VAL A 149 -8.13 -12.03 -13.90
CA VAL A 149 -7.34 -11.21 -12.99
C VAL A 149 -7.32 -11.98 -11.67
N ARG A 150 -6.16 -12.53 -11.28
CA ARG A 150 -5.98 -13.14 -9.97
C ARG A 150 -6.06 -12.05 -8.91
N THR A 151 -7.27 -11.70 -8.53
CA THR A 151 -7.58 -10.97 -7.30
C THR A 151 -8.63 -11.81 -6.60
N LEU A 152 -8.37 -12.18 -5.33
CA LEU A 152 -9.27 -12.92 -4.41
C LEU A 152 -9.14 -14.45 -4.28
N GLN A 153 -7.93 -15.02 -4.36
CA GLN A 153 -7.64 -16.29 -3.64
C GLN A 153 -6.49 -16.19 -2.62
N GLU A 154 -5.62 -15.19 -2.71
CA GLU A 154 -4.52 -15.00 -1.74
C GLU A 154 -4.89 -14.11 -0.54
N LEU A 155 -6.06 -13.48 -0.53
CA LEU A 155 -6.50 -12.57 0.56
C LEU A 155 -7.55 -13.15 1.52
N GLN A 156 -7.90 -14.44 1.38
CA GLN A 156 -8.70 -15.18 2.38
C GLN A 156 -7.89 -16.29 3.09
N MET A 157 -6.58 -16.38 2.86
CA MET A 157 -5.65 -17.26 3.60
C MET A 157 -4.55 -16.49 4.35
N LEU A 158 -4.83 -15.25 4.74
CA LEU A 158 -4.14 -14.49 5.79
C LEU A 158 -5.20 -13.84 6.68
#